data_AF-A0A1F8X917-F1
#
_entry.id   AF-A0A1F8X917-F1
#
_cell.length_a   1.000
_cell.length_b   1.000
_cell.length_c   1.000
_cell.angle_alpha   90.00
_cell.angle_beta   90.00
_cell.angle_gamma   90.00
#
_symmetry.space_group_name_H-M   'P 1'
#
loop_
_entity.id
_entity.type
_entity.pdbx_description
1 polymer ?
#
loop_
_entity_poly.entity_id
_entity_poly.type
_entity_poly.pdbx_seq_one_letter_code
_entity_poly.pdbx_strand_id
1 'polypeptide(L)'
;MRSIGGMHGQDRGFTLVELLLVVAILAILAAIAVPRFQAYIQSATRLSMLSDAKNTVIMEENYKTENQTYVVIPSMTGPATFAIGLNSVSASRDNTLEVTAGGTGVSDSFVVTVENSNAGPGKSPLTWISPSACTWADGSHC
;
A
#
# COMPACT_ATOMS: atom_id res chain seq x y z
N MET A 1 61.62 -40.39 7.32
CA MET A 1 60.79 -40.01 8.49
C MET A 1 60.65 -38.48 8.50
N ARG A 2 59.53 -37.94 8.00
CA ARG A 2 59.18 -36.52 8.19
C ARG A 2 57.92 -36.48 9.05
N SER A 3 58.08 -35.98 10.27
CA SER A 3 57.01 -35.75 11.24
C SER A 3 56.11 -34.63 10.70
N ILE A 4 54.85 -34.92 10.46
CA ILE A 4 53.82 -33.90 10.17
C ILE A 4 53.32 -33.40 11.54
N GLY A 5 53.82 -32.24 11.97
CA GLY A 5 53.33 -31.55 13.15
C GLY A 5 51.93 -30.99 12.90
N GLY A 6 50.93 -31.50 13.61
CA GLY A 6 49.56 -30.99 13.56
C GLY A 6 49.47 -29.61 14.20
N MET A 7 49.04 -28.62 13.41
CA MET A 7 48.66 -27.30 13.89
C MET A 7 47.31 -27.43 14.62
N HIS A 8 47.33 -27.40 15.96
CA HIS A 8 46.11 -27.24 16.76
C HIS A 8 45.58 -25.82 16.59
N GLY A 9 44.67 -25.63 15.63
CA GLY A 9 43.80 -24.46 15.61
C GLY A 9 43.00 -24.44 16.91
N GLN A 10 43.14 -23.38 17.70
CA GLN A 10 42.31 -23.16 18.87
C GLN A 10 40.88 -22.88 18.39
N ASP A 11 40.00 -23.88 18.48
CA ASP A 11 38.57 -23.70 18.29
C ASP A 11 38.05 -22.77 19.39
N ARG A 12 37.96 -21.48 19.09
CA ARG A 12 37.33 -20.48 19.96
C ARG A 12 35.82 -20.65 19.84
N GLY A 13 35.24 -21.38 20.78
CA GLY A 13 33.79 -21.46 20.94
C GLY A 13 33.19 -20.13 21.39
N PHE A 14 31.99 -19.81 20.90
CA PHE A 14 31.18 -18.68 21.36
C PHE A 14 30.79 -18.90 22.83
N THR A 15 30.92 -17.90 23.68
CA THR A 15 30.48 -18.01 25.07
C THR A 15 28.97 -17.82 25.17
N LEU A 16 28.33 -18.52 26.12
CA LEU A 16 26.90 -18.33 26.42
C LEU A 16 26.59 -16.89 26.86
N VAL A 17 27.56 -16.23 27.49
CA VAL A 17 27.44 -14.83 27.93
C VAL A 17 27.44 -13.87 26.74
N GLU A 18 28.29 -14.11 25.73
CA GLU A 18 28.27 -13.31 24.49
C GLU A 18 26.93 -13.42 23.78
N LEU A 19 26.37 -14.62 23.68
CA LEU A 19 25.07 -14.81 23.03
C LEU A 19 23.95 -14.10 23.82
N LEU A 20 23.97 -14.19 25.16
CA LEU A 20 22.99 -13.53 26.02
C LEU A 20 23.01 -12.00 25.87
N LEU A 21 24.19 -11.39 25.84
CA LEU A 21 24.31 -9.94 25.65
C LEU A 21 23.82 -9.52 24.25
N VAL A 22 24.12 -10.30 23.21
CA VAL A 22 23.68 -10.03 21.84
C VAL A 22 22.15 -10.05 21.74
N VAL A 23 21.47 -11.07 22.27
CA VAL A 23 20.00 -11.12 22.22
C VAL A 23 19.36 -10.02 23.07
N ALA A 24 19.99 -9.63 24.18
CA ALA A 24 19.53 -8.51 25.00
C ALA A 24 19.56 -7.18 24.22
N ILE A 25 20.63 -6.91 23.49
CA ILE A 25 20.74 -5.70 22.64
C ILE A 25 19.75 -5.77 21.47
N LEU A 26 19.63 -6.92 20.80
CA LEU A 26 18.67 -7.12 19.71
C LEU A 26 17.22 -6.90 20.16
N ALA A 27 16.85 -7.33 21.37
CA ALA A 27 15.52 -7.11 21.93
C ALA A 27 15.20 -5.60 22.10
N ILE A 28 16.17 -4.82 22.58
CA ILE A 28 16.02 -3.35 22.74
C ILE A 28 15.86 -2.68 21.37
N LEU A 29 16.69 -3.06 20.39
CA LEU A 29 16.61 -2.52 19.03
C LEU A 29 15.26 -2.87 18.36
N ALA A 30 14.82 -4.12 18.49
CA ALA A 30 13.56 -4.59 17.92
C ALA A 30 12.35 -3.83 18.49
N ALA A 31 12.34 -3.56 19.80
CA ALA A 31 11.26 -2.83 20.46
C ALA A 31 11.02 -1.42 19.85
N ILE A 32 12.08 -0.75 19.40
CA ILE A 32 11.98 0.58 18.76
C ILE A 32 11.77 0.46 17.25
N ALA A 33 12.41 -0.51 16.61
CA ALA A 33 12.40 -0.66 15.15
C ALA A 33 11.03 -1.10 14.61
N VAL A 34 10.37 -2.06 15.26
CA VAL A 34 9.09 -2.63 14.80
C VAL A 34 7.98 -1.58 14.63
N PRO A 35 7.65 -0.75 15.64
CA PRO A 35 6.58 0.24 15.48
C PRO A 35 6.91 1.30 14.41
N ARG A 36 8.19 1.68 14.28
CA ARG A 36 8.63 2.63 13.24
C ARG A 36 8.46 2.05 11.84
N PHE A 37 8.83 0.79 11.65
CA PHE A 37 8.69 0.12 10.37
C PHE A 37 7.22 -0.08 9.98
N GLN A 38 6.35 -0.40 10.93
CA GLN A 38 4.90 -0.48 10.69
C GLN A 38 4.32 0.86 10.22
N ALA A 39 4.69 1.96 10.88
CA ALA A 39 4.23 3.29 10.47
C ALA A 39 4.73 3.68 9.06
N TYR A 40 5.95 3.26 8.70
CA TYR A 40 6.49 3.44 7.35
C TYR A 40 5.66 2.70 6.29
N ILE A 41 5.36 1.41 6.51
CA ILE A 41 4.52 0.62 5.60
C ILE A 41 3.14 1.27 5.45
N GLN A 42 2.48 1.64 6.55
CA GLN A 42 1.17 2.28 6.50
C GLN A 42 1.18 3.57 5.68
N SER A 43 2.24 4.37 5.80
CA SER A 43 2.39 5.61 5.03
C SER A 43 2.60 5.33 3.54
N ALA A 44 3.41 4.32 3.19
CA ALA A 44 3.58 3.88 1.81
C ALA A 44 2.28 3.34 1.20
N THR A 45 1.50 2.57 1.98
CA THR A 45 0.17 2.09 1.56
C THR A 45 -0.77 3.25 1.26
N ARG A 46 -0.84 4.27 2.12
CA ARG A 46 -1.68 5.46 1.87
C ARG A 46 -1.29 6.17 0.58
N LEU A 47 0.01 6.31 0.31
CA LEU A 47 0.50 6.92 -0.93
C LEU A 47 0.10 6.09 -2.15
N SER A 48 0.16 4.75 -2.07
CA SER A 48 -0.31 3.86 -3.13
C SER A 48 -1.81 4.00 -3.37
N MET A 49 -2.63 4.00 -2.32
CA MET A 49 -4.09 4.20 -2.43
C MET A 49 -4.42 5.55 -3.07
N LEU A 50 -3.75 6.62 -2.64
CA LEU A 50 -3.94 7.96 -3.18
C LEU A 50 -3.51 8.06 -4.65
N SER A 51 -2.43 7.37 -5.03
CA SER A 51 -1.96 7.30 -6.41
C SER A 51 -2.98 6.60 -7.30
N ASP A 52 -3.50 5.44 -6.88
CA ASP A 52 -4.51 4.69 -7.63
C ASP A 52 -5.80 5.51 -7.79
N ALA A 53 -6.26 6.16 -6.71
CA ALA A 53 -7.44 7.02 -6.75
C ALA A 53 -7.27 8.22 -7.69
N LYS A 54 -6.14 8.94 -7.61
CA LYS A 54 -5.85 10.08 -8.48
C LYS A 54 -5.77 9.69 -9.95
N ASN A 55 -5.12 8.57 -10.24
CA ASN A 55 -5.04 8.07 -11.61
C ASN A 55 -6.45 7.75 -12.15
N THR A 56 -7.26 7.08 -11.33
CA THR A 56 -8.66 6.77 -11.67
C THR A 56 -9.50 8.02 -11.95
N VAL A 57 -9.42 9.03 -11.08
CA VAL A 57 -10.10 10.31 -11.28
C VAL A 57 -9.72 10.95 -12.62
N ILE A 58 -8.42 10.97 -12.97
CA ILE A 58 -7.97 11.54 -14.25
C ILE A 58 -8.53 10.74 -15.42
N MET A 59 -8.55 9.41 -15.34
CA MET A 59 -9.09 8.56 -16.41
C MET A 59 -10.60 8.73 -16.58
N GLU A 60 -11.35 8.85 -15.48
CA GLU A 60 -12.79 9.12 -15.50
C GLU A 60 -13.11 10.48 -16.14
N GLU A 61 -12.36 11.53 -15.78
CA GLU A 61 -12.54 12.88 -16.38
C GLU A 61 -12.19 12.92 -17.87
N ASN A 62 -11.14 12.20 -18.28
CA ASN A 62 -10.79 12.03 -19.69
C ASN A 62 -11.92 11.32 -20.45
N TYR A 63 -12.44 10.21 -19.89
CA TYR A 63 -13.52 9.45 -20.51
C TYR A 63 -14.81 10.27 -20.64
N LYS A 64 -15.15 11.08 -19.63
CA LYS A 64 -16.30 12.01 -19.67
C LYS A 64 -16.16 13.05 -20.77
N THR A 65 -14.96 13.57 -21.01
CA THR A 65 -14.73 14.55 -22.08
C THR A 65 -15.08 13.98 -23.46
N GLU A 66 -14.88 12.68 -23.65
CA GLU A 66 -15.15 11.99 -24.92
C GLU A 66 -16.59 11.45 -25.03
N ASN A 67 -17.14 10.93 -23.92
CA ASN A 67 -18.38 10.15 -23.93
C ASN A 67 -19.54 10.79 -23.14
N GLN A 68 -19.31 11.96 -22.53
CA GLN A 68 -20.27 12.72 -21.71
C GLN A 68 -20.86 11.94 -20.52
N THR A 69 -20.19 10.86 -20.10
CA THR A 69 -20.57 10.02 -18.95
C THR A 69 -19.33 9.47 -18.28
N TYR A 70 -19.46 8.98 -17.05
CA TYR A 70 -18.44 8.24 -16.30
C TYR A 70 -18.64 6.72 -16.44
N VAL A 71 -17.61 5.95 -16.11
CA VAL A 71 -17.64 4.48 -16.14
C VAL A 71 -17.78 3.93 -14.73
N VAL A 72 -18.64 2.93 -14.59
CA VAL A 72 -18.68 2.12 -13.37
C VAL A 72 -17.58 1.09 -13.45
N ILE A 73 -16.67 1.14 -12.50
CA ILE A 73 -15.61 0.16 -12.35
C ILE A 73 -15.99 -0.77 -11.19
N PRO A 74 -16.27 -2.06 -11.45
CA PRO A 74 -16.58 -3.00 -10.39
C PRO A 74 -15.38 -3.16 -9.45
N SER A 75 -15.64 -3.54 -8.19
CA SER A 75 -14.60 -3.79 -7.21
C SER A 75 -13.53 -4.74 -7.75
N MET A 76 -12.28 -4.31 -7.78
CA MET A 76 -11.14 -5.14 -8.19
C MET A 76 -10.02 -5.05 -7.15
N THR A 77 -9.43 -6.18 -6.81
CA THR A 77 -8.28 -6.23 -5.91
C THR A 77 -7.00 -6.41 -6.73
N GLY A 78 -6.03 -5.53 -6.51
CA GLY A 78 -4.80 -5.49 -7.30
C GLY A 78 -3.80 -6.60 -6.99
N PRO A 79 -2.83 -6.85 -7.89
CA PRO A 79 -2.61 -6.13 -9.14
C PRO A 79 -3.65 -6.52 -10.20
N ALA A 80 -4.42 -5.53 -10.66
CA ALA A 80 -5.50 -5.72 -11.63
C ALA A 80 -5.64 -4.46 -12.48
N THR A 81 -6.17 -4.62 -13.69
CA THR A 81 -6.44 -3.51 -14.60
C THR A 81 -7.86 -3.61 -15.15
N PHE A 82 -8.44 -2.46 -15.46
CA PHE A 82 -9.75 -2.34 -16.09
C PHE A 82 -9.70 -1.30 -17.20
N ALA A 83 -10.28 -1.64 -18.35
CA ALA A 83 -10.27 -0.78 -19.52
C ALA A 83 -11.35 0.30 -19.40
N ILE A 84 -10.96 1.55 -19.70
CA ILE A 84 -11.84 2.72 -19.73
C ILE A 84 -11.61 3.41 -21.08
N GLY A 85 -12.46 3.10 -22.06
CA GLY A 85 -12.22 3.50 -23.44
C GLY A 85 -10.90 2.92 -23.97
N LEU A 86 -9.99 3.79 -24.43
CA LEU A 86 -8.64 3.43 -24.90
C LEU A 86 -7.57 3.45 -23.78
N ASN A 87 -7.93 3.89 -22.58
CA ASN A 87 -7.05 3.94 -21.42
C ASN A 87 -7.37 2.77 -20.47
N SER A 88 -6.59 2.66 -19.40
CA SER A 88 -6.86 1.69 -18.34
C SER A 88 -6.56 2.27 -16.97
N VAL A 89 -7.37 1.86 -16.00
CA VAL A 89 -7.12 2.07 -14.58
C VAL A 89 -6.51 0.80 -14.00
N SER A 90 -5.60 0.97 -13.05
CA SER A 90 -4.90 -0.12 -12.39
C SER A 90 -5.07 -0.02 -10.87
N ALA A 91 -5.42 -1.14 -10.24
CA ALA A 91 -5.32 -1.28 -8.80
C ALA A 91 -3.94 -1.84 -8.44
N SER A 92 -3.21 -1.14 -7.57
CA SER A 92 -1.93 -1.60 -7.02
C SER A 92 -2.13 -2.81 -6.09
N ARG A 93 -1.05 -3.56 -5.83
CA ARG A 93 -1.08 -4.75 -4.97
C ARG A 93 -1.76 -4.45 -3.62
N ASP A 94 -2.65 -5.33 -3.20
CA ASP A 94 -3.43 -5.27 -1.95
C ASP A 94 -4.42 -4.09 -1.83
N ASN A 95 -4.48 -3.20 -2.83
CA ASN A 95 -5.53 -2.20 -2.93
C ASN A 95 -6.76 -2.82 -3.60
N THR A 96 -7.94 -2.61 -3.01
CA THR A 96 -9.21 -2.90 -3.65
C THR A 96 -9.81 -1.59 -4.13
N LEU A 97 -10.04 -1.47 -5.43
CA LEU A 97 -10.50 -0.25 -6.09
C LEU A 97 -11.88 -0.47 -6.69
N GLU A 98 -12.77 0.49 -6.51
CA GLU A 98 -14.11 0.54 -7.11
C GLU A 98 -14.43 1.97 -7.55
N VAL A 99 -15.15 2.11 -8.65
CA VAL A 99 -15.77 3.38 -9.05
C VAL A 99 -17.26 3.17 -9.20
N THR A 100 -18.02 3.86 -8.35
CA THR A 100 -19.47 3.91 -8.43
C THR A 100 -19.87 5.23 -9.06
N ALA A 101 -20.54 5.21 -10.21
CA ALA A 101 -21.12 6.41 -10.81
C ALA A 101 -22.45 6.78 -10.11
N GLY A 102 -22.75 8.07 -10.02
CA GLY A 102 -24.04 8.57 -9.51
C GLY A 102 -25.20 8.30 -10.46
N GLY A 103 -25.68 7.05 -10.55
CA GLY A 103 -26.91 6.66 -11.23
C GLY A 103 -26.83 6.45 -12.75
N THR A 104 -27.80 5.73 -13.32
CA THR A 104 -27.91 5.46 -14.76
C THR A 104 -28.32 6.73 -15.52
N GLY A 105 -27.37 7.40 -16.20
CA GLY A 105 -27.62 8.61 -17.00
C GLY A 105 -26.37 9.49 -17.14
N VAL A 106 -26.54 10.71 -17.66
CA VAL A 106 -25.50 11.76 -17.60
C VAL A 106 -25.19 11.99 -16.12
N SER A 107 -24.06 11.47 -15.67
CA SER A 107 -23.63 11.55 -14.29
C SER A 107 -22.68 12.74 -14.17
N ASP A 108 -23.05 13.73 -13.37
CA ASP A 108 -22.17 14.86 -13.07
C ASP A 108 -21.14 14.54 -11.97
N SER A 109 -21.25 13.37 -11.36
CA SER A 109 -20.33 12.92 -10.30
C SER A 109 -20.09 11.40 -10.34
N PHE A 110 -18.94 11.01 -9.82
CA PHE A 110 -18.57 9.64 -9.52
C PHE A 110 -17.91 9.57 -8.15
N VAL A 111 -17.88 8.37 -7.59
CA VAL A 111 -17.24 8.05 -6.31
C VAL A 111 -16.18 6.99 -6.55
N VAL A 112 -14.91 7.32 -6.32
CA VAL A 112 -13.82 6.34 -6.28
C VAL A 112 -13.63 5.91 -4.84
N THR A 113 -13.62 4.60 -4.61
CA THR A 113 -13.31 4.01 -3.31
C THR A 113 -12.07 3.15 -3.46
N VAL A 114 -11.08 3.36 -2.59
CA VAL A 114 -9.90 2.52 -2.50
C VAL A 114 -9.74 2.00 -1.07
N GLU A 115 -9.66 0.68 -0.92
CA GLU A 115 -9.49 -0.01 0.35
C GLU A 115 -8.15 -0.72 0.44
N ASN A 116 -7.48 -0.60 1.58
CA ASN A 116 -6.34 -1.43 1.92
C ASN A 116 -6.25 -1.57 3.45
N SER A 117 -6.29 -2.79 3.95
CA SER A 117 -6.22 -3.09 5.39
C SER A 117 -4.91 -2.63 6.06
N ASN A 118 -3.86 -2.41 5.28
CA ASN A 118 -2.54 -1.98 5.75
C ASN A 118 -2.40 -0.45 5.86
N ALA A 119 -3.43 0.34 5.51
CA ALA A 119 -3.37 1.81 5.58
C ALA A 119 -3.25 2.35 7.03
N GLY A 120 -3.51 1.50 8.02
CA GLY A 120 -3.58 1.88 9.43
C GLY A 120 -4.98 2.38 9.83
N PRO A 121 -5.18 2.66 11.13
CA PRO A 121 -6.50 2.96 11.68
C PRO A 121 -7.10 4.23 11.08
N GLY A 122 -8.36 4.17 10.65
CA GLY A 122 -9.11 5.31 10.13
C GLY A 122 -8.70 5.80 8.73
N LYS A 123 -7.79 5.10 8.05
CA LYS A 123 -7.27 5.50 6.72
C LYS A 123 -7.79 4.66 5.56
N SER A 124 -8.65 3.67 5.81
CA SER A 124 -9.31 2.89 4.77
C SER A 124 -10.79 2.76 5.12
N PRO A 125 -11.72 2.90 4.16
CA PRO A 125 -11.49 3.29 2.76
C PRO A 125 -11.00 4.74 2.60
N LEU A 126 -10.29 4.99 1.50
CA LEU A 126 -10.15 6.31 0.90
C LEU A 126 -11.33 6.50 -0.05
N THR A 127 -12.03 7.63 0.05
CA THR A 127 -13.16 7.98 -0.83
C THR A 127 -12.88 9.29 -1.56
N TRP A 128 -13.10 9.32 -2.87
CA TRP A 128 -13.02 10.52 -3.70
C TRP A 128 -14.35 10.74 -4.40
N ILE A 129 -15.03 11.86 -4.11
CA ILE A 129 -16.29 12.23 -4.76
C ILE A 129 -16.01 13.40 -5.69
N SER A 130 -16.23 13.28 -7.00
CA SER A 130 -16.03 14.42 -7.92
C SER A 130 -17.15 15.47 -7.78
N PRO A 131 -16.86 16.79 -7.90
CA PRO A 131 -15.55 17.44 -8.09
C PRO A 131 -14.82 17.74 -6.76
N SER A 132 -15.32 17.22 -5.64
CA SER A 132 -14.77 17.48 -4.31
C SER A 132 -13.44 16.74 -4.05
N ALA A 133 -12.86 17.01 -2.88
CA ALA A 133 -11.57 16.47 -2.49
C ALA A 133 -11.68 15.04 -1.93
N CYS A 134 -10.53 14.37 -1.88
CA CYS A 134 -10.35 13.08 -1.25
C CYS A 134 -10.53 13.16 0.28
N THR A 135 -11.18 12.14 0.85
CA THR A 135 -11.30 11.96 2.30
C THR A 135 -10.95 10.54 2.71
N TRP A 136 -10.24 10.41 3.83
CA TRP A 136 -10.03 9.15 4.51
C TRP A 136 -11.26 8.73 5.32
N ALA A 137 -11.33 7.48 5.76
CA ALA A 137 -12.43 6.97 6.59
C ALA A 137 -12.62 7.70 7.92
N ASP A 138 -11.58 8.33 8.48
CA ASP A 138 -11.65 9.19 9.66
C ASP A 138 -12.18 10.61 9.37
N GLY A 139 -12.52 10.91 8.11
CA GLY A 139 -13.02 12.20 7.65
C GLY A 139 -11.93 13.26 7.41
N SER A 140 -10.65 12.93 7.65
CA SER A 140 -9.55 13.84 7.31
C SER A 140 -9.34 13.91 5.79
N HIS A 141 -8.92 15.08 5.31
CA HIS A 141 -8.56 15.23 3.91
C HIS A 141 -7.28 14.46 3.58
N CYS A 142 -7.26 13.88 2.38
CA CYS A 142 -6.04 13.52 1.66
C CYS A 142 -5.54 14.76 0.88
#